data_AF-A0A7S1JIS3-F1
#
_entry.id   AF-A0A7S1JIS3-F1
#
_cell.length_a   1.000
_cell.length_b   1.000
_cell.length_c   1.000
_cell.angle_alpha   90.00
_cell.angle_beta   90.00
_cell.angle_gamma   90.00
#
_symmetry.space_group_name_H-M   'P 1'
#
loop_
_entity.id
_entity.type
_entity.pdbx_description
1 polymer ?
#
loop_
_entity_poly.entity_id
_entity_poly.type
_entity_poly.pdbx_seq_one_letter_code
_entity_poly.pdbx_strand_id
1 'polypeptide(L)'
;GKGRRRRGFGSTSAGTEHLHIRGPGEGEKLVDHWPFFGNQDGNTANRMRAAAQEVPPWYIWLVLSLIAVLAHGDDVPRLASITVRYSDQPIDLIPPFDPDIFAYTAFLDYSVPSCRVEPRAASSSDVVEHPTADIQVARGGEQIVTVVAALSGEESVRQPYKLTIKRMIGTETALKGLKMGSALTLAPPFD
;
A
#
# COMPACT_ATOMS: atom_id res chain seq x y z
N GLY A 1 71.71 47.08 -2.80
CA GLY A 1 72.12 47.68 -4.08
C GLY A 1 70.93 47.79 -5.02
N LYS A 2 70.91 48.83 -5.88
CA LYS A 2 70.24 49.02 -7.20
C LYS A 2 68.90 48.26 -7.42
N GLY A 3 67.74 48.84 -7.74
CA GLY A 3 67.40 50.10 -8.41
C GLY A 3 67.32 49.96 -9.94
N ARG A 4 66.10 49.82 -10.52
CA ARG A 4 65.60 50.37 -11.83
C ARG A 4 64.21 49.79 -12.22
N ARG A 5 63.15 50.62 -12.25
CA ARG A 5 62.43 51.24 -13.41
C ARG A 5 61.48 50.28 -14.18
N ARG A 6 60.15 50.37 -14.02
CA ARG A 6 59.12 51.30 -14.62
C ARG A 6 58.87 51.13 -16.14
N ARG A 7 57.64 50.75 -16.50
CA ARG A 7 56.66 51.26 -17.51
C ARG A 7 55.58 50.17 -17.66
N GLY A 8 54.26 50.34 -17.56
CA GLY A 8 53.38 51.52 -17.67
C GLY A 8 52.68 51.52 -19.03
N PHE A 9 51.39 51.12 -19.08
CA PHE A 9 50.30 51.42 -20.03
C PHE A 9 49.17 50.42 -19.70
N GLY A 10 47.93 50.72 -19.34
CA GLY A 10 47.08 51.89 -19.59
C GLY A 10 45.95 51.47 -20.53
N SER A 11 44.76 51.12 -20.00
CA SER A 11 43.47 51.40 -20.65
C SER A 11 42.30 51.21 -19.67
N THR A 12 41.27 52.02 -19.88
CA THR A 12 40.15 52.38 -19.02
C THR A 12 38.85 51.86 -19.65
N SER A 13 37.80 51.79 -18.81
CA SER A 13 36.37 51.79 -19.16
C SER A 13 35.79 50.44 -19.61
N ALA A 14 34.86 49.87 -18.82
CA ALA A 14 33.42 50.17 -18.76
C ALA A 14 32.66 49.45 -19.87
N GLY A 15 31.74 48.57 -19.48
CA GLY A 15 30.89 47.85 -20.42
C GLY A 15 30.17 46.70 -19.74
N THR A 16 29.06 47.00 -19.09
CA THR A 16 28.05 46.03 -18.67
C THR A 16 27.45 45.39 -19.92
N GLU A 17 27.81 44.14 -20.24
CA GLU A 17 27.19 43.43 -21.35
C GLU A 17 26.00 42.61 -20.85
N HIS A 18 24.82 43.19 -21.10
CA HIS A 18 23.50 42.62 -20.97
C HIS A 18 23.28 41.66 -22.15
N LEU A 19 23.24 40.34 -21.91
CA LEU A 19 22.95 39.38 -22.98
C LEU A 19 21.45 39.37 -23.27
N HIS A 20 21.08 40.10 -24.32
CA HIS A 20 19.74 40.12 -24.90
C HIS A 20 19.72 39.16 -26.10
N ILE A 21 19.09 38.00 -25.97
CA ILE A 21 18.85 37.10 -27.13
C ILE A 21 17.53 37.54 -27.79
N ARG A 22 17.64 38.08 -29.01
CA ARG A 22 16.54 38.41 -29.92
C ARG A 22 16.31 37.20 -30.85
N GLY A 23 15.06 36.75 -30.97
CA GLY A 23 14.67 35.71 -31.93
C GLY A 23 14.42 36.24 -33.35
N PRO A 24 14.22 35.33 -34.31
CA PRO A 24 13.30 35.52 -35.44
C PRO A 24 12.30 34.35 -35.51
N GLY A 25 11.00 34.58 -35.65
CA GLY A 25 10.29 34.82 -36.93
C GLY A 25 9.67 33.48 -37.39
N GLU A 26 8.36 33.22 -37.28
CA GLU A 26 7.21 33.70 -38.06
C GLU A 26 6.62 32.51 -38.87
N GLY A 27 5.29 32.30 -38.79
CA GLY A 27 4.51 31.26 -39.51
C GLY A 27 4.48 29.92 -38.76
N GLU A 28 3.35 29.32 -38.40
CA GLU A 28 2.18 29.07 -39.25
C GLU A 28 0.87 29.14 -38.45
N LYS A 29 -0.13 29.76 -39.08
CA LYS A 29 -1.55 29.71 -38.72
C LYS A 29 -2.16 28.43 -39.30
N LEU A 30 -2.88 27.67 -38.49
CA LEU A 30 -3.89 26.71 -38.96
C LEU A 30 -5.19 26.97 -38.20
N VAL A 31 -5.82 28.10 -38.50
CA VAL A 31 -7.16 28.21 -39.11
C VAL A 31 -8.18 27.25 -38.53
N ASP A 32 -9.01 27.80 -37.65
CA ASP A 32 -10.31 27.30 -37.26
C ASP A 32 -11.18 27.05 -38.51
N HIS A 33 -11.51 25.78 -38.74
CA HIS A 33 -12.60 25.40 -39.63
C HIS A 33 -13.57 24.49 -38.86
N TRP A 34 -14.54 25.14 -38.22
CA TRP A 34 -15.78 24.51 -37.79
C TRP A 34 -16.77 24.52 -38.96
N PRO A 35 -17.47 23.42 -39.27
CA PRO A 35 -18.76 23.53 -39.93
C PRO A 35 -19.86 23.67 -38.87
N PHE A 36 -20.58 24.79 -38.94
CA PHE A 36 -21.88 24.98 -38.32
C PHE A 36 -22.96 24.30 -39.18
N PHE A 37 -23.58 23.26 -38.66
CA PHE A 37 -24.98 22.87 -38.83
C PHE A 37 -25.31 22.07 -37.58
N GLY A 38 -26.38 22.24 -36.84
CA GLY A 38 -27.63 22.95 -37.02
C GLY A 38 -28.47 22.43 -35.85
N ASN A 39 -29.10 23.34 -35.14
CA ASN A 39 -29.83 23.14 -33.91
C ASN A 39 -31.02 22.16 -34.08
N GLN A 40 -31.06 21.05 -33.33
CA GLN A 40 -32.26 20.56 -32.64
C GLN A 40 -32.03 19.26 -31.83
N ASP A 41 -32.76 19.21 -30.72
CA ASP A 41 -33.03 18.08 -29.83
C ASP A 41 -32.10 17.92 -28.63
N GLY A 42 -32.48 18.62 -27.55
CA GLY A 42 -32.05 18.38 -26.19
C GLY A 42 -32.49 17.00 -25.68
N ASN A 43 -31.79 15.94 -26.09
CA ASN A 43 -31.89 14.64 -25.43
C ASN A 43 -30.70 13.67 -25.65
N THR A 44 -29.48 14.15 -25.90
CA THR A 44 -28.31 13.27 -26.10
C THR A 44 -27.12 13.52 -25.17
N ALA A 45 -27.06 14.67 -24.49
CA ALA A 45 -26.01 14.93 -23.49
C ALA A 45 -26.05 13.97 -22.28
N ASN A 46 -27.17 13.28 -22.06
CA ASN A 46 -27.31 12.29 -20.99
C ASN A 46 -26.90 10.85 -21.37
N ARG A 47 -26.40 10.60 -22.59
CA ARG A 47 -26.03 9.22 -23.01
C ARG A 47 -24.53 8.93 -23.04
N MET A 48 -23.66 9.91 -22.74
CA MET A 48 -22.20 9.71 -22.73
C MET A 48 -21.52 9.85 -21.37
N ARG A 49 -22.27 9.99 -20.26
CA ARG A 49 -21.74 9.70 -18.92
C ARG A 49 -21.67 8.19 -18.66
N ALA A 50 -21.22 7.43 -19.66
CA ALA A 50 -20.80 6.05 -19.45
C ALA A 50 -19.60 6.11 -18.52
N ALA A 51 -19.76 5.51 -17.35
CA ALA A 51 -18.82 5.47 -16.25
C ALA A 51 -17.35 5.49 -16.71
N ALA A 52 -16.72 6.67 -16.66
CA ALA A 52 -15.28 6.74 -16.50
C ALA A 52 -15.01 6.28 -15.07
N GLN A 53 -15.01 4.96 -14.90
CA GLN A 53 -14.77 4.32 -13.62
C GLN A 53 -13.28 4.49 -13.39
N GLU A 54 -12.93 5.51 -12.61
CA GLU A 54 -11.56 5.76 -12.18
C GLU A 54 -10.99 4.45 -11.67
N VAL A 55 -10.00 3.93 -12.40
CA VAL A 55 -9.35 2.67 -12.04
C VAL A 55 -8.82 2.87 -10.63
N PRO A 56 -9.31 2.10 -9.64
CA PRO A 56 -8.92 2.35 -8.27
C PRO A 56 -7.40 2.24 -8.15
N PRO A 57 -6.72 3.10 -7.38
CA PRO A 57 -5.25 3.09 -7.30
C PRO A 57 -4.67 1.71 -6.97
N TRP A 58 -5.42 0.90 -6.20
CA TRP A 58 -5.05 -0.47 -5.86
C TRP A 58 -5.00 -1.44 -7.05
N TYR A 59 -5.72 -1.15 -8.13
CA TYR A 59 -5.76 -1.95 -9.35
C TYR A 59 -4.47 -1.77 -10.18
N ILE A 60 -3.86 -0.58 -10.14
CA ILE A 60 -2.55 -0.31 -10.78
C ILE A 60 -1.46 -1.17 -10.11
N TRP A 61 -1.51 -1.31 -8.79
CA TRP A 61 -0.60 -2.18 -8.04
C TRP A 61 -0.81 -3.67 -8.33
N LEU A 62 -2.05 -4.11 -8.53
CA LEU A 62 -2.34 -5.49 -8.97
C LEU A 62 -1.79 -5.79 -10.36
N VAL A 63 -1.96 -4.87 -11.31
CA VAL A 63 -1.47 -5.06 -12.68
C VAL A 63 0.06 -5.01 -12.72
N LEU A 64 0.70 -4.12 -11.95
CA LEU A 64 2.16 -4.09 -11.84
C LEU A 64 2.71 -5.34 -11.14
N SER A 65 2.03 -5.86 -10.13
CA SER A 65 2.36 -7.14 -9.49
C SER A 65 2.27 -8.30 -10.51
N LEU A 66 1.23 -8.33 -11.34
CA LEU A 66 1.07 -9.33 -12.39
C LEU A 66 2.18 -9.24 -13.47
N ILE A 67 2.63 -8.03 -13.82
CA ILE A 67 3.74 -7.84 -14.78
C ILE A 67 5.08 -8.27 -14.17
N ALA A 68 5.33 -8.03 -12.88
CA ALA A 68 6.54 -8.49 -12.21
C ALA A 68 6.65 -10.02 -12.18
N VAL A 69 5.52 -10.71 -11.96
CA VAL A 69 5.40 -12.18 -12.00
C VAL A 69 5.70 -12.75 -13.39
N LEU A 70 5.52 -11.97 -14.46
CA LEU A 70 5.85 -12.40 -15.83
C LEU A 70 7.32 -12.16 -16.23
N ALA A 71 8.05 -11.32 -15.49
CA ALA A 71 9.43 -10.94 -15.82
C ALA A 71 10.49 -11.81 -15.11
N HIS A 72 10.15 -12.40 -13.97
CA HIS A 72 10.99 -13.35 -13.24
C HIS A 72 10.27 -14.70 -13.37
N GLY A 73 10.89 -15.71 -13.98
CA GLY A 73 10.32 -17.07 -13.97
C GLY A 73 9.99 -17.52 -12.53
N ASP A 74 9.16 -18.56 -12.36
CA ASP A 74 8.53 -19.18 -11.15
C ASP A 74 8.89 -18.76 -9.69
N ASP A 75 9.98 -18.06 -9.42
CA ASP A 75 10.34 -17.43 -8.14
C ASP A 75 9.45 -16.21 -7.84
N VAL A 76 8.28 -16.49 -7.26
CA VAL A 76 7.48 -15.49 -6.53
C VAL A 76 7.99 -15.44 -5.09
N PRO A 77 8.31 -14.26 -4.53
CA PRO A 77 8.77 -14.17 -3.15
C PRO A 77 7.66 -14.55 -2.18
N ARG A 78 8.00 -15.42 -1.22
CA ARG A 78 7.02 -16.06 -0.35
C ARG A 78 7.41 -16.02 1.10
N LEU A 79 6.40 -16.01 1.95
CA LEU A 79 6.56 -16.27 3.37
C LEU A 79 6.45 -17.78 3.61
N ALA A 80 7.27 -18.30 4.51
CA ALA A 80 7.15 -19.67 5.02
C ALA A 80 6.07 -19.77 6.11
N SER A 81 5.85 -18.69 6.87
CA SER A 81 4.82 -18.62 7.91
C SER A 81 4.51 -17.18 8.29
N ILE A 82 3.28 -16.91 8.71
CA ILE A 82 2.89 -15.70 9.45
C ILE A 82 2.27 -16.15 10.76
N THR A 83 2.84 -15.72 11.89
CA THR A 83 2.25 -15.97 13.21
C THR A 83 1.80 -14.65 13.82
N VAL A 84 0.54 -14.57 14.25
CA VAL A 84 0.05 -13.50 15.10
C VAL A 84 0.04 -14.02 16.53
N ARG A 85 0.58 -13.28 17.49
CA ARG A 85 0.61 -13.70 18.89
C ARG A 85 0.25 -12.58 19.86
N TYR A 86 -0.34 -12.98 20.97
CA TYR A 86 -0.50 -12.15 22.16
C TYR A 86 0.30 -12.76 23.29
N SER A 87 1.30 -12.03 23.80
CA SER A 87 2.29 -12.60 24.70
C SER A 87 2.92 -13.86 24.06
N ASP A 88 2.68 -15.06 24.59
CA ASP A 88 3.17 -16.35 24.07
C ASP A 88 2.06 -17.22 23.45
N GLN A 89 0.84 -16.68 23.32
CA GLN A 89 -0.28 -17.43 22.73
C GLN A 89 -0.42 -17.08 21.25
N PRO A 90 -0.34 -18.07 20.35
CA PRO A 90 -0.63 -17.86 18.93
C PRO A 90 -2.13 -17.60 18.74
N ILE A 91 -2.44 -16.75 17.77
CA ILE A 91 -3.79 -16.43 17.32
C ILE A 91 -3.95 -17.00 15.92
N ASP A 92 -5.02 -17.76 15.72
CA ASP A 92 -5.30 -18.41 14.45
C ASP A 92 -5.62 -17.38 13.35
N LEU A 93 -5.08 -17.66 12.17
CA LEU A 93 -5.42 -16.95 10.94
C LEU A 93 -6.60 -17.63 10.25
N ILE A 94 -7.47 -16.82 9.66
CA ILE A 94 -8.56 -17.25 8.81
C ILE A 94 -8.39 -16.59 7.43
N PRO A 95 -8.12 -17.37 6.36
CA PRO A 95 -7.86 -18.82 6.37
C PRO A 95 -6.56 -19.18 7.12
N PRO A 96 -6.32 -20.46 7.44
CA PRO A 96 -5.01 -20.92 7.90
C PRO A 96 -3.90 -20.48 6.92
N PHE A 97 -2.70 -20.26 7.44
CA PHE A 97 -1.60 -19.78 6.61
C PHE A 97 -1.31 -20.71 5.43
N ASP A 98 -1.27 -20.14 4.23
CA ASP A 98 -0.91 -20.79 2.99
C ASP A 98 -0.07 -19.80 2.15
N PRO A 99 1.13 -20.17 1.68
CA PRO A 99 2.00 -19.26 0.95
C PRO A 99 1.41 -18.71 -0.37
N ASP A 100 0.33 -19.31 -0.89
CA ASP A 100 -0.41 -18.83 -2.07
C ASP A 100 -1.57 -17.88 -1.72
N ILE A 101 -1.87 -17.70 -0.42
CA ILE A 101 -2.90 -16.78 0.06
C ILE A 101 -2.24 -15.52 0.60
N PHE A 102 -2.72 -14.37 0.11
CA PHE A 102 -2.16 -13.05 0.42
C PHE A 102 -3.05 -12.19 1.30
N ALA A 103 -4.16 -12.72 1.80
CA ALA A 103 -5.12 -12.00 2.63
C ALA A 103 -5.61 -12.86 3.79
N TYR A 104 -5.41 -12.37 5.01
CA TYR A 104 -5.72 -13.08 6.25
C TYR A 104 -6.51 -12.22 7.21
N THR A 105 -7.30 -12.87 8.05
CA THR A 105 -7.96 -12.25 9.19
C THR A 105 -7.56 -12.96 10.49
N ALA A 106 -7.13 -12.21 11.49
CA ALA A 106 -6.91 -12.69 12.85
C ALA A 106 -7.96 -12.09 13.79
N PHE A 107 -8.51 -12.90 14.68
CA PHE A 107 -9.51 -12.48 15.65
C PHE A 107 -8.90 -12.44 17.06
N LEU A 108 -8.83 -11.25 17.64
CA LEU A 108 -8.43 -11.03 19.03
C LEU A 108 -9.66 -11.09 19.92
N ASP A 109 -9.53 -11.79 21.04
CA ASP A 109 -10.52 -11.73 22.11
C ASP A 109 -10.68 -10.30 22.63
N TYR A 110 -11.86 -10.00 23.16
CA TYR A 110 -12.18 -8.68 23.71
C TYR A 110 -11.26 -8.26 24.87
N SER A 111 -10.63 -9.22 25.56
CA SER A 111 -9.67 -9.03 26.65
C SER A 111 -8.26 -8.70 26.16
N VAL A 112 -7.94 -8.96 24.89
CA VAL A 112 -6.60 -8.82 24.31
C VAL A 112 -6.47 -7.45 23.61
N PRO A 113 -5.73 -6.47 24.18
CA PRO A 113 -5.67 -5.13 23.62
C PRO A 113 -4.66 -4.97 22.47
N SER A 114 -3.68 -5.86 22.40
CA SER A 114 -2.59 -5.78 21.44
C SER A 114 -2.13 -7.15 20.96
N CYS A 115 -1.41 -7.17 19.85
CA CYS A 115 -0.76 -8.37 19.35
C CYS A 115 0.55 -8.02 18.62
N ARG A 116 1.37 -9.04 18.36
CA ARG A 116 2.57 -8.97 17.52
C ARG A 116 2.41 -9.86 16.31
N VAL A 117 3.03 -9.45 15.21
CA VAL A 117 3.10 -10.23 13.97
C VAL A 117 4.54 -10.64 13.75
N GLU A 118 4.76 -11.94 13.64
CA GLU A 118 6.06 -12.54 13.42
C GLU A 118 6.03 -13.34 12.11
N PRO A 119 6.40 -12.69 11.00
CA PRO A 119 6.55 -13.38 9.72
C PRO A 119 7.89 -14.08 9.62
N ARG A 120 7.94 -15.13 8.81
CA ARG A 120 9.17 -15.83 8.43
C ARG A 120 9.20 -15.98 6.93
N ALA A 121 10.29 -15.57 6.29
CA ALA A 121 10.46 -15.73 4.85
C ALA A 121 10.75 -17.19 4.46
N ALA A 122 10.39 -17.55 3.23
CA ALA A 122 10.84 -18.78 2.58
C ALA A 122 12.35 -18.72 2.30
N SER A 123 12.98 -19.86 1.98
CA SER A 123 14.43 -19.93 1.79
C SER A 123 14.97 -19.09 0.63
N SER A 124 14.14 -18.79 -0.39
CA SER A 124 14.47 -17.94 -1.53
C SER A 124 14.05 -16.48 -1.35
N SER A 125 13.57 -16.11 -0.16
CA SER A 125 12.96 -14.80 0.09
C SER A 125 13.46 -14.18 1.38
N ASP A 126 13.27 -12.87 1.50
CA ASP A 126 13.54 -12.08 2.69
C ASP A 126 12.28 -11.32 3.12
N VAL A 127 12.10 -11.12 4.43
CA VAL A 127 11.05 -10.22 4.94
C VAL A 127 11.61 -8.80 4.93
N VAL A 128 11.08 -7.93 4.08
CA VAL A 128 11.58 -6.56 3.91
C VAL A 128 10.77 -5.54 4.67
N GLU A 129 9.47 -5.77 4.86
CA GLU A 129 8.60 -4.87 5.62
C GLU A 129 7.65 -5.67 6.51
N HIS A 130 7.60 -5.34 7.80
CA HIS A 130 6.62 -5.88 8.73
C HIS A 130 6.50 -4.96 9.96
N PRO A 131 5.36 -5.00 10.68
CA PRO A 131 5.26 -4.28 11.94
C PRO A 131 6.21 -4.88 12.98
N THR A 132 7.06 -4.05 13.57
CA THR A 132 8.01 -4.43 14.63
C THR A 132 7.49 -4.11 16.04
N ALA A 133 6.55 -3.16 16.14
CA ALA A 133 5.90 -2.77 17.38
C ALA A 133 4.58 -3.50 17.60
N ASP A 134 4.12 -3.52 18.85
CA ASP A 134 2.81 -4.05 19.22
C ASP A 134 1.68 -3.30 18.52
N ILE A 135 0.79 -4.06 17.87
CA ILE A 135 -0.37 -3.51 17.18
C ILE A 135 -1.50 -3.39 18.19
N GLN A 136 -1.84 -2.16 18.56
CA GLN A 136 -2.97 -1.87 19.44
C GLN A 136 -4.27 -1.88 18.65
N VAL A 137 -5.28 -2.58 19.15
CA VAL A 137 -6.61 -2.65 18.53
C VAL A 137 -7.66 -2.25 19.56
N ALA A 138 -8.44 -1.22 19.25
CA ALA A 138 -9.57 -0.82 20.08
C ALA A 138 -10.60 -1.95 20.15
N ARG A 139 -11.34 -2.03 21.27
CA ARG A 139 -12.41 -3.03 21.42
C ARG A 139 -13.48 -2.81 20.34
N GLY A 140 -13.88 -3.88 19.64
CA GLY A 140 -14.77 -3.81 18.48
C GLY A 140 -14.12 -3.20 17.23
N GLY A 141 -12.83 -2.89 17.28
CA GLY A 141 -12.08 -2.25 16.20
C GLY A 141 -11.38 -3.23 15.27
N GLU A 142 -10.83 -2.69 14.20
CA GLU A 142 -10.04 -3.39 13.20
C GLU A 142 -8.75 -2.62 12.93
N GLN A 143 -7.67 -3.34 12.69
CA GLN A 143 -6.41 -2.80 12.16
C GLN A 143 -5.96 -3.62 10.96
N ILE A 144 -5.47 -2.93 9.93
CA ILE A 144 -4.92 -3.57 8.73
C ILE A 144 -3.41 -3.35 8.75
N VAL A 145 -2.67 -4.45 8.65
CA VAL A 145 -1.21 -4.42 8.54
C VAL A 145 -0.76 -5.17 7.30
N THR A 146 0.37 -4.74 6.75
CA THR A 146 0.97 -5.34 5.57
C THR A 146 2.33 -5.92 5.96
N VAL A 147 2.58 -7.15 5.52
CA VAL A 147 3.90 -7.78 5.56
C VAL A 147 4.36 -7.96 4.12
N VAL A 148 5.62 -7.62 3.82
CA VAL A 148 6.17 -7.71 2.46
C VAL A 148 7.34 -8.68 2.45
N ALA A 149 7.25 -9.68 1.56
CA ALA A 149 8.36 -10.53 1.19
C ALA A 149 9.01 -9.99 -0.09
N ALA A 150 10.33 -10.12 -0.23
CA ALA A 150 11.06 -9.87 -1.46
C ALA A 150 11.96 -11.06 -1.80
N LEU A 151 12.38 -11.18 -3.06
CA LEU A 151 13.35 -12.21 -3.44
C LEU A 151 14.71 -11.88 -2.83
N SER A 152 15.43 -12.90 -2.39
CA SER A 152 16.72 -12.67 -1.75
C SER A 152 17.72 -12.10 -2.76
N GLY A 153 18.31 -10.96 -2.43
CA GLY A 153 19.19 -10.21 -3.34
C GLY A 153 18.47 -9.32 -4.37
N GLU A 154 17.15 -9.40 -4.48
CA GLU A 154 16.34 -8.62 -5.43
C GLU A 154 15.13 -7.96 -4.74
N GLU A 155 15.36 -6.80 -4.13
CA GLU A 155 14.33 -6.05 -3.41
C GLU A 155 13.24 -5.43 -4.32
N SER A 156 13.42 -5.51 -5.64
CA SER A 156 12.48 -4.96 -6.63
C SER A 156 11.26 -5.85 -6.83
N VAL A 157 11.39 -7.16 -6.60
CA VAL A 157 10.28 -8.11 -6.69
C VAL A 157 9.70 -8.26 -5.29
N ARG A 158 8.50 -7.73 -5.08
CA ARG A 158 7.85 -7.67 -3.77
C ARG A 158 6.48 -8.32 -3.80
N GLN A 159 6.20 -9.14 -2.79
CA GLN A 159 4.91 -9.78 -2.57
C GLN A 159 4.33 -9.31 -1.23
N PRO A 160 3.25 -8.50 -1.25
CA PRO A 160 2.57 -8.09 -0.04
C PRO A 160 1.59 -9.16 0.45
N TYR A 161 1.49 -9.29 1.77
CA TYR A 161 0.52 -10.09 2.52
C TYR A 161 -0.28 -9.14 3.40
N LYS A 162 -1.59 -9.09 3.15
CA LYS A 162 -2.54 -8.29 3.91
C LYS A 162 -3.03 -9.07 5.12
N LEU A 163 -2.88 -8.50 6.31
CA LEU A 163 -3.41 -9.06 7.55
C LEU A 163 -4.38 -8.06 8.18
N THR A 164 -5.63 -8.49 8.30
CA THR A 164 -6.68 -7.79 9.01
C THR A 164 -6.77 -8.35 10.44
N ILE A 165 -6.62 -7.50 11.45
CA ILE A 165 -6.70 -7.88 12.86
C ILE A 165 -7.96 -7.25 13.44
N LYS A 166 -8.90 -8.08 13.88
CA LYS A 166 -10.17 -7.63 14.45
C LYS A 166 -10.24 -7.98 15.92
N ARG A 167 -10.58 -7.01 16.77
CA ARG A 167 -10.79 -7.25 18.19
C ARG A 167 -12.28 -7.28 18.50
N MET A 168 -12.72 -8.38 19.08
CA MET A 168 -14.12 -8.61 19.44
C MET A 168 -14.61 -7.62 20.52
N ILE A 169 -15.92 -7.36 20.59
CA ILE A 169 -16.49 -6.42 21.57
C ILE A 169 -16.77 -7.08 22.93
N GLY A 170 -16.82 -8.40 22.99
CA GLY A 170 -17.02 -9.20 24.20
C GLY A 170 -18.49 -9.45 24.54
N THR A 171 -19.41 -9.05 23.67
CA THR A 171 -20.84 -9.44 23.75
C THR A 171 -21.14 -10.65 22.87
N GLU A 172 -20.15 -11.15 22.12
CA GLU A 172 -20.26 -12.38 21.36
C GLU A 172 -20.21 -13.57 22.35
N THR A 173 -21.37 -13.98 22.85
CA THR A 173 -21.55 -15.11 23.75
C THR A 173 -21.28 -16.43 23.01
N ALA A 174 -20.02 -16.73 22.72
CA ALA A 174 -19.61 -18.05 22.22
C ALA A 174 -19.46 -19.02 23.40
N LEU A 175 -20.57 -19.42 24.00
CA LEU A 175 -20.63 -20.49 24.99
C LEU A 175 -20.32 -21.81 24.26
N LYS A 176 -19.04 -22.18 24.16
CA LYS A 176 -18.59 -23.37 23.41
C LYS A 176 -18.98 -24.70 24.07
N GLY A 177 -19.48 -24.67 25.31
CA GLY A 177 -20.05 -25.82 25.97
C GLY A 177 -20.42 -25.55 27.42
N LEU A 178 -21.68 -25.80 27.77
CA LEU A 178 -22.15 -25.91 29.15
C LEU A 178 -22.48 -27.38 29.40
N LYS A 179 -21.68 -28.08 30.20
CA LYS A 179 -21.98 -29.46 30.61
C LYS A 179 -22.42 -29.48 32.07
N MET A 180 -23.67 -29.83 32.31
CA MET A 180 -24.17 -30.15 33.65
C MET A 180 -23.75 -31.58 34.01
N GLY A 181 -23.23 -31.79 35.22
CA GLY A 181 -23.09 -33.13 35.78
C GLY A 181 -24.46 -33.74 36.02
N SER A 182 -24.62 -35.05 35.78
CA SER A 182 -25.91 -35.75 35.86
C SER A 182 -26.58 -35.77 37.25
N ALA A 183 -25.94 -35.19 38.27
CA ALA A 183 -26.43 -35.10 39.64
C ALA A 183 -26.83 -33.67 40.07
N LEU A 184 -26.83 -32.70 39.15
CA LEU A 184 -27.16 -31.30 39.46
C LEU A 184 -28.55 -30.96 38.92
N THR A 185 -29.48 -30.67 39.83
CA THR A 185 -30.79 -30.09 39.51
C THR A 185 -30.72 -28.59 39.76
N LEU A 186 -31.06 -27.79 38.75
CA LEU A 186 -31.14 -26.33 38.89
C LEU A 186 -32.39 -25.99 39.73
N ALA A 187 -32.18 -25.21 40.80
CA ALA A 187 -33.24 -24.73 41.68
C ALA A 187 -33.12 -23.21 41.85
N PRO A 188 -34.22 -22.44 41.70
CA PRO A 188 -35.58 -22.89 41.38
C PRO A 188 -35.70 -23.39 39.93
N PRO A 189 -36.75 -24.16 39.60
CA PRO A 189 -37.06 -24.47 38.20
C PRO A 189 -37.25 -23.15 37.42
N PHE A 190 -36.80 -23.13 36.18
CA PHE A 190 -37.22 -22.06 35.27
C PHE A 190 -38.71 -22.26 35.01
N ASP A 191 -39.48 -21.20 35.24
CA ASP A 191 -40.93 -21.13 34.98
C ASP A 191 -41.21 -21.04 33.47
#